data_AF-A0A9P6Q8U6-F1
#
_entry.id   AF-A0A9P6Q8U6-F1
#
_cell.length_a   1.000
_cell.length_b   1.000
_cell.length_c   1.000
_cell.angle_alpha   90.00
_cell.angle_beta   90.00
_cell.angle_gamma   90.00
#
_symmetry.space_group_name_H-M   'P 1'
#
loop_
_entity.id
_entity.type
_entity.pdbx_description
1 polymer ?
#
loop_
_entity_poly.entity_id
_entity_poly.type
_entity_poly.pdbx_seq_one_letter_code
_entity_poly.pdbx_strand_id
1 'polypeptide(L)' 'MPPKEKVESTEQVLQAVILADSFDERFQPITLETARCLLPLCNVPLISYTFEFLAVAGVQEIFVFCCSHSDKVKAFVK' A
#
# COMPACT_ATOMS: atom_id res chain seq x y z
N MET A 1 7.03 -43.02 2.18
CA MET A 1 7.07 -41.58 1.91
C MET A 1 5.65 -41.11 1.70
N PRO A 2 5.17 -40.07 2.41
CA PRO A 2 3.83 -39.54 2.13
C PRO A 2 3.80 -38.95 0.71
N PRO A 3 2.67 -38.99 0.01
CA PRO A 3 2.55 -38.49 -1.37
C PRO A 3 2.77 -36.98 -1.40
N LYS A 4 3.61 -36.49 -2.32
CA LYS A 4 3.73 -35.06 -2.62
C LYS A 4 2.40 -34.58 -3.20
N GLU A 5 1.68 -33.75 -2.44
CA GLU A 5 0.55 -32.97 -2.94
C GLU A 5 0.99 -32.17 -4.18
N LYS A 6 0.25 -32.34 -5.28
CA LYS A 6 0.41 -31.52 -6.47
C LYS A 6 -0.02 -30.11 -6.12
N VAL A 7 0.95 -29.22 -5.91
CA VAL A 7 0.69 -27.78 -5.88
C VAL A 7 0.27 -27.39 -7.29
N GLU A 8 -1.03 -27.18 -7.48
CA GLU A 8 -1.57 -26.61 -8.71
C GLU A 8 -0.86 -25.28 -8.98
N SER A 9 -0.23 -25.19 -10.15
CA SER A 9 0.45 -24.00 -10.64
C SER A 9 -0.58 -22.93 -10.97
N THR A 10 -1.11 -22.28 -9.92
CA THR A 10 -1.65 -20.93 -10.06
C THR A 10 -0.49 -20.05 -10.47
N GLU A 11 -0.64 -19.28 -11.55
CA GLU A 11 0.37 -18.31 -11.98
C GLU A 11 0.70 -17.42 -10.78
N GLN A 12 1.94 -17.49 -10.29
CA GLN A 12 2.34 -16.73 -9.10
C GLN A 12 2.44 -15.25 -9.49
N VAL A 13 1.37 -14.51 -9.22
CA VAL A 13 1.34 -13.06 -9.39
C VAL A 13 2.29 -12.40 -8.39
N LEU A 14 3.03 -11.38 -8.83
CA LEU A 14 3.90 -10.63 -7.93
C LEU A 14 3.02 -9.72 -7.06
N GLN A 15 3.02 -10.01 -5.75
CA GLN A 15 2.24 -9.29 -4.74
C GLN A 15 3.15 -8.32 -3.97
N ALA A 16 2.62 -7.16 -3.58
CA ALA A 16 3.31 -6.22 -2.69
C ALA A 16 2.41 -5.77 -1.55
N VAL A 17 3.03 -5.45 -0.41
CA VAL A 17 2.35 -4.87 0.75
C VAL A 17 2.95 -3.50 1.05
N ILE A 18 2.09 -2.47 1.08
CA ILE A 18 2.47 -1.11 1.45
C ILE A 18 2.04 -0.85 2.89
N LEU A 19 3.00 -0.50 3.74
CA LEU A 19 2.73 0.01 5.09
C LEU A 19 2.55 1.52 5.00
N ALA A 20 1.30 1.96 4.86
CA ALA A 20 0.97 3.37 4.59
C ALA A 20 0.92 4.25 5.85
N ASP A 21 1.07 3.66 7.03
CA ASP A 21 1.04 4.35 8.32
C ASP A 21 2.31 4.05 9.13
N SER A 22 2.69 4.95 10.04
CA SER A 22 3.69 4.63 11.06
C SER A 22 3.27 5.20 12.40
N PHE A 23 3.53 4.44 13.45
CA PHE A 23 3.20 4.75 14.85
C PHE A 23 4.08 5.87 15.47
N ASP A 24 4.40 6.90 14.70
CA ASP A 24 5.29 7.99 15.06
C ASP A 24 4.66 9.36 14.73
N GLU A 25 5.09 10.40 15.45
CA GLU A 25 4.46 11.72 15.46
C GLU A 25 5.20 12.79 14.64
N ARG A 26 6.22 12.43 13.86
CA ARG A 26 7.09 13.39 13.14
C ARG A 26 6.38 14.42 12.26
N PHE A 27 5.20 14.08 11.74
CA PHE A 27 4.43 14.94 10.83
C PHE A 27 3.24 15.63 11.52
N GLN A 28 3.17 15.58 12.85
CA GLN A 28 2.22 16.40 13.59
C GLN A 28 2.64 17.88 13.49
N PRO A 29 1.67 18.82 13.40
CA PRO A 29 0.23 18.60 13.56
C PRO A 29 -0.52 18.17 12.29
N ILE A 30 0.14 18.09 11.14
CA ILE A 30 -0.51 17.91 9.82
C ILE A 30 -1.22 16.55 9.72
N THR A 31 -0.64 15.50 10.32
CA THR A 31 -1.23 14.16 10.28
C THR A 31 -2.44 13.96 11.20
N LEU A 32 -2.85 14.98 11.96
CA LEU A 32 -4.06 14.93 12.79
C LEU A 32 -5.34 14.91 11.94
N GLU A 33 -5.31 15.57 10.78
CA GLU A 33 -6.47 15.67 9.90
C GLU A 33 -6.39 14.72 8.71
N THR A 34 -5.19 14.37 8.25
CA THR A 34 -4.99 13.58 7.01
C THR A 34 -3.93 12.50 7.22
N ALA A 35 -4.15 11.31 6.64
CA ALA A 35 -3.15 10.24 6.67
C ALA A 35 -1.86 10.67 5.97
N ARG A 36 -0.72 10.26 6.52
CA ARG A 36 0.61 10.59 5.98
C ARG A 36 0.78 10.20 4.51
N CYS A 37 0.28 9.03 4.13
CA CYS A 37 0.33 8.51 2.77
C CYS A 37 -0.44 9.37 1.75
N LEU A 38 -1.38 10.20 2.21
CA LEU A 38 -2.18 11.09 1.36
C LEU A 38 -1.66 12.53 1.35
N LEU A 39 -0.58 12.83 2.06
CA LEU A 39 0.00 14.17 2.03
C LEU A 39 0.52 14.49 0.62
N PRO A 40 0.29 15.72 0.12
CA PRO A 40 0.73 16.10 -1.21
C PRO A 40 2.24 16.33 -1.23
N LEU A 41 2.93 15.67 -2.16
CA LEU A 41 4.29 15.96 -2.58
C LEU A 41 4.23 16.44 -4.03
N CYS A 42 4.68 17.66 -4.31
CA CYS A 42 4.58 18.27 -5.65
C CYS A 42 3.13 18.24 -6.21
N ASN A 43 2.14 18.53 -5.36
CA ASN A 43 0.70 18.54 -5.66
C ASN A 43 0.08 17.15 -5.97
N VAL A 44 0.81 16.06 -5.73
CA VAL A 44 0.32 14.68 -5.90
C VAL A 44 0.44 13.92 -4.58
N PRO A 45 -0.52 13.08 -4.18
CA PRO A 45 -0.42 12.29 -2.95
C PRO A 45 0.81 11.37 -2.96
N LEU A 46 1.50 11.29 -1.81
CA LEU A 46 2.70 10.45 -1.64
C LEU A 46 2.49 8.99 -2.08
N ILE A 47 1.34 8.41 -1.79
CA ILE A 47 1.03 7.02 -2.15
C ILE A 47 1.00 6.78 -3.66
N SER A 48 0.67 7.78 -4.48
CA SER A 48 0.67 7.64 -5.95
C SER A 48 2.07 7.33 -6.49
N TYR A 49 3.11 7.97 -5.94
CA TYR A 49 4.50 7.66 -6.30
C TYR A 49 4.87 6.22 -5.97
N THR A 50 4.37 5.69 -4.84
CA THR A 50 4.61 4.28 -4.49
C THR A 50 3.87 3.32 -5.42
N PHE A 51 2.67 3.67 -5.87
CA PHE A 51 1.95 2.85 -6.85
C PHE A 51 2.64 2.85 -8.22
N GLU A 52 3.09 4.00 -8.72
CA GLU A 52 3.85 4.07 -9.97
C GLU A 52 5.13 3.24 -9.89
N PHE A 53 5.85 3.31 -8.77
CA PHE A 53 7.05 2.51 -8.55
C PHE A 53 6.75 1.00 -8.59
N LEU A 54 5.68 0.55 -7.92
CA LEU A 54 5.27 -0.86 -7.93
C LEU A 54 4.76 -1.32 -9.30
N ALA A 55 4.09 -0.44 -10.04
CA ALA A 55 3.65 -0.70 -11.40
C ALA A 55 4.85 -0.91 -12.35
N VAL A 56 5.89 -0.07 -12.24
CA VAL A 56 7.14 -0.24 -12.99
C VAL A 56 7.87 -1.53 -12.60
N ALA A 57 7.77 -1.94 -11.34
CA ALA A 57 8.32 -3.21 -10.86
C ALA A 57 7.54 -4.45 -11.32
N GLY A 58 6.40 -4.29 -12.01
CA GLY A 58 5.58 -5.40 -12.52
C GLY A 58 4.75 -6.09 -11.44
N VAL A 59 4.46 -5.40 -10.33
CA VAL A 59 3.57 -5.90 -9.27
C VAL A 59 2.14 -5.87 -9.79
N GLN A 60 1.43 -6.99 -9.63
CA GLN A 60 0.06 -7.15 -10.12
C GLN A 60 -0.98 -6.99 -9.01
N GLU A 61 -0.60 -7.25 -7.77
CA GLU A 61 -1.49 -7.14 -6.62
C GLU A 61 -0.83 -6.35 -5.49
N ILE A 62 -1.55 -5.37 -4.94
CA ILE A 62 -1.05 -4.45 -3.93
C ILE A 62 -2.01 -4.45 -2.74
N PHE A 63 -1.48 -4.74 -1.55
CA PHE A 63 -2.20 -4.64 -0.29
C PHE A 63 -1.73 -3.41 0.47
N VAL A 64 -2.65 -2.48 0.77
CA VAL A 64 -2.33 -1.27 1.53
C VAL A 64 -2.77 -1.45 2.97
N PHE A 65 -1.81 -1.49 3.89
CA PHE A 65 -2.06 -1.50 5.32
C PHE A 65 -2.16 -0.06 5.84
N CYS A 66 -3.32 0.29 6.39
CA CYS A 66 -3.60 1.61 6.95
C CYS A 66 -4.34 1.48 8.29
N CYS A 67 -3.97 2.31 9.28
CA CYS A 67 -4.64 2.38 10.58
C CYS A 67 -5.37 3.72 10.72
N SER A 68 -4.64 4.83 10.62
CA SER A 68 -5.16 6.18 10.74
C SER A 68 -5.91 6.61 9.49
N HIS A 69 -7.09 7.22 9.66
CA HIS A 69 -7.91 7.76 8.58
C HIS A 69 -8.17 6.77 7.42
N SER A 70 -8.36 5.48 7.75
CA SER A 70 -8.52 4.41 6.74
C SER A 70 -9.65 4.69 5.74
N ASP A 71 -10.71 5.40 6.14
CA ASP A 71 -11.81 5.80 5.26
C ASP A 71 -11.34 6.70 4.11
N LYS A 72 -10.42 7.64 4.39
CA LYS A 72 -9.85 8.55 3.38
C LYS A 72 -8.95 7.79 2.40
N VAL A 73 -8.16 6.85 2.91
CA VAL A 73 -7.29 6.00 2.08
C VAL A 73 -8.13 5.10 1.18
N LYS A 74 -9.18 4.47 1.71
CA LYS A 74 -10.13 3.68 0.92
C LYS A 74 -10.85 4.52 -0.14
N ALA A 75 -11.26 5.75 0.21
CA ALA A 75 -11.89 6.65 -0.75
C ALA A 75 -10.94 7.08 -1.89
N PHE A 76 -9.65 7.20 -1.60
CA PHE A 76 -8.63 7.53 -2.61
C PHE A 76 -8.33 6.37 -3.57
N VAL A 77 -8.34 5.12 -3.06
CA VAL A 77 -8.01 3.92 -3.84
C VAL A 77 -9.20 3.38 -4.63
N LYS A 78 -10.43 3.82 -4.32
CA LYS A 78 -11.66 3.37 -4.98
C LYS A 78 -11.76 3.86 -6.42
#